data_AF-A0A1Z4RBB6-F1
#
_entry.id   AF-A0A1Z4RBB6-F1
#
_cell.length_a   1.000
_cell.length_b   1.000
_cell.length_c   1.000
_cell.angle_alpha   90.00
_cell.angle_beta   90.00
_cell.angle_gamma   90.00
#
_symmetry.space_group_name_H-M   'P 1'
#
loop_
_entity.id
_entity.type
_entity.pdbx_description
1 polymer ?
#
loop_
_entity_poly.entity_id
_entity_poly.type
_entity_poly.pdbx_seq_one_letter_code
_entity_poly.pdbx_strand_id
1 'polypeptide(L)'
;MGQESRNYSEFTFKRMKVSTIVTSMGILGLFLLGVVMTKNNPSQAEYEQYAVRELTGYLKSNVCQKTPRIIGEIEKLAGIKCNEAFDSVNPQIRDIIAATTDRQDFIVFSIYRTELKLNEWIPSYKFETVGALGNFYTYSAEKK
;
A
#
# COMPACT_ATOMS: atom_id res chain seq x y z
N MET A 1 59.06 12.77 -29.30
CA MET A 1 57.59 12.92 -29.45
C MET A 1 56.77 11.66 -29.12
N GLY A 2 57.35 10.55 -28.61
CA GLY A 2 56.60 9.28 -28.44
C GLY A 2 56.22 8.85 -27.01
N GLN A 3 56.59 9.58 -25.97
CA GLN A 3 56.27 9.22 -24.57
C GLN A 3 54.94 9.83 -24.10
N GLU A 4 54.62 11.05 -24.52
CA GLU A 4 53.40 11.76 -24.12
C GLU A 4 52.13 11.13 -24.72
N SER A 5 52.21 10.68 -25.98
CA SER A 5 51.15 9.95 -26.68
C SER A 5 50.89 8.56 -26.07
N ARG A 6 51.92 7.89 -25.54
CA ARG A 6 51.77 6.59 -24.86
C ARG A 6 51.05 6.75 -23.51
N ASN A 7 51.41 7.78 -22.75
CA ASN A 7 50.83 8.07 -21.43
C ASN A 7 49.35 8.49 -21.52
N TYR A 8 48.99 9.26 -22.56
CA TYR A 8 47.59 9.63 -22.83
C TYR A 8 46.72 8.42 -23.20
N SER A 9 47.26 7.48 -23.98
CA SER A 9 46.55 6.24 -24.37
C SER A 9 46.32 5.28 -23.21
N GLU A 10 47.28 5.13 -22.28
CA GLU A 10 47.10 4.33 -21.07
C GLU A 10 46.08 4.95 -20.10
N PHE A 11 46.13 6.28 -19.93
CA PHE A 11 45.21 6.98 -19.04
C PHE A 11 43.75 6.90 -19.52
N THR A 12 43.51 7.09 -20.82
CA THR A 12 42.18 6.97 -21.42
C THR A 12 41.67 5.52 -21.41
N PHE A 13 42.54 4.54 -21.66
CA PHE A 13 42.20 3.12 -21.54
C PHE A 13 41.87 2.69 -20.11
N LYS A 14 42.63 3.16 -19.12
CA LYS A 14 42.37 2.92 -17.70
C LYS A 14 41.05 3.55 -17.25
N ARG A 15 40.74 4.77 -17.71
CA ARG A 15 39.45 5.44 -17.46
C ARG A 15 38.27 4.72 -18.11
N MET A 16 38.39 4.26 -19.36
CA MET A 16 37.34 3.47 -20.02
C MET A 16 37.04 2.17 -19.27
N LYS A 17 38.07 1.43 -18.85
CA LYS A 17 37.89 0.19 -18.06
C LYS A 17 37.21 0.43 -16.71
N VAL A 18 37.62 1.47 -15.99
CA VAL A 18 37.01 1.83 -14.70
C VAL A 18 35.56 2.28 -14.89
N SER A 19 35.27 3.07 -15.92
CA SER A 19 33.89 3.48 -16.25
C SER A 19 33.01 2.27 -16.57
N THR A 20 33.48 1.33 -17.40
CA THR A 20 32.73 0.11 -17.73
C THR A 20 32.47 -0.75 -16.50
N ILE A 21 33.45 -0.87 -15.59
CA ILE A 21 33.28 -1.61 -14.33
C ILE A 21 32.22 -0.94 -13.45
N VAL A 22 32.32 0.38 -13.23
CA VAL A 22 31.34 1.14 -12.41
C VAL A 22 29.94 1.05 -13.00
N THR A 23 29.79 1.21 -14.31
CA THR A 23 28.49 1.08 -14.99
C THR A 23 27.95 -0.35 -14.86
N SER A 24 28.79 -1.37 -15.04
CA SER A 24 28.35 -2.77 -14.92
C SER A 24 27.90 -3.14 -13.49
N MET A 25 28.61 -2.65 -12.46
CA MET A 25 28.23 -2.82 -11.07
C MET A 25 26.93 -2.09 -10.73
N GLY A 26 26.74 -0.88 -11.27
CA GLY A 26 25.50 -0.12 -11.11
C GLY A 26 24.29 -0.85 -11.70
N ILE A 27 24.42 -1.38 -12.92
CA ILE A 27 23.36 -2.16 -13.57
C ILE A 27 23.02 -3.43 -12.77
N LEU A 28 24.04 -4.17 -12.34
CA LEU A 28 23.85 -5.38 -11.53
C LEU A 28 23.15 -5.06 -10.20
N GLY A 29 23.53 -3.98 -9.53
CA GLY A 29 22.90 -3.52 -8.29
C GLY A 29 21.42 -3.17 -8.48
N LEU A 30 21.09 -2.40 -9.51
CA LEU A 30 19.70 -2.04 -9.84
C LEU A 30 18.86 -3.26 -10.22
N PHE A 31 19.45 -4.21 -10.96
CA PHE A 31 18.77 -5.45 -11.32
C PHE A 31 18.42 -6.28 -10.08
N LEU A 32 19.37 -6.49 -9.17
CA LEU A 32 19.14 -7.21 -7.92
C LEU A 32 18.08 -6.51 -7.05
N LEU A 33 18.13 -5.18 -6.94
CA LEU A 33 17.15 -4.40 -6.20
C LEU A 33 15.74 -4.55 -6.80
N GLY A 34 15.62 -4.47 -8.12
CA GLY A 34 14.36 -4.66 -8.84
C GLY A 34 13.75 -6.05 -8.61
N VAL A 35 14.58 -7.11 -8.62
CA VAL A 35 14.13 -8.47 -8.32
C VAL A 35 13.60 -8.58 -6.89
N VAL A 36 14.31 -8.04 -5.90
CA VAL A 36 13.87 -8.06 -4.50
C VAL A 36 12.56 -7.31 -4.32
N MET A 37 12.43 -6.12 -4.91
CA MET A 37 11.22 -5.31 -4.85
C MET A 37 10.01 -6.01 -5.47
N THR A 38 10.20 -6.64 -6.64
CA THR A 38 9.12 -7.36 -7.33
C THR A 38 8.66 -8.57 -6.52
N LYS A 39 9.60 -9.33 -5.92
CA LYS A 39 9.27 -10.51 -5.10
C LYS A 39 8.60 -10.15 -3.78
N ASN A 40 8.91 -8.99 -3.22
CA ASN A 40 8.31 -8.51 -1.98
C ASN A 40 7.11 -7.57 -2.24
N ASN A 41 6.54 -7.51 -3.45
CA ASN A 41 5.30 -6.80 -3.65
C ASN A 41 4.14 -7.64 -3.06
N PRO A 42 3.38 -7.13 -2.06
CA PRO A 42 2.41 -7.96 -1.37
C PRO A 42 1.24 -8.40 -2.27
N SER A 43 0.63 -9.52 -1.90
CA SER A 43 -0.48 -10.15 -2.60
C SER A 43 -1.84 -9.52 -2.25
N GLN A 44 -2.86 -9.82 -3.06
CA GLN A 44 -4.24 -9.41 -2.80
C GLN A 44 -4.76 -9.99 -1.47
N ALA A 45 -4.45 -11.26 -1.19
CA ALA A 45 -4.88 -11.91 0.04
C ALA A 45 -4.25 -11.29 1.29
N GLU A 46 -2.99 -10.86 1.21
CA GLU A 46 -2.34 -10.09 2.30
C GLU A 46 -2.98 -8.71 2.47
N TYR A 47 -3.37 -8.07 1.36
CA TYR A 47 -4.10 -6.81 1.41
C TYR A 47 -5.46 -6.96 2.09
N GLU A 48 -6.23 -8.00 1.76
CA GLU A 48 -7.53 -8.26 2.41
C GLU A 48 -7.40 -8.39 3.92
N GLN A 49 -6.37 -9.10 4.41
CA GLN A 49 -6.12 -9.25 5.85
C GLN A 49 -5.70 -7.93 6.52
N TYR A 50 -4.90 -7.12 5.84
CA TYR A 50 -4.57 -5.77 6.26
C TYR A 50 -5.84 -4.90 6.32
N ALA A 51 -6.63 -4.90 5.25
CA ALA A 51 -7.75 -4.02 5.04
C ALA A 51 -8.91 -4.32 6.00
N VAL A 52 -9.21 -5.59 6.28
CA VAL A 52 -10.21 -5.97 7.29
C VAL A 52 -9.86 -5.36 8.65
N ARG A 53 -8.58 -5.35 9.03
CA ARG A 53 -8.13 -4.82 10.32
C ARG A 53 -8.09 -3.29 10.32
N GLU A 54 -7.35 -2.69 9.39
CA GLU A 54 -7.08 -1.26 9.40
C GLU A 54 -8.29 -0.42 8.95
N LEU A 55 -8.98 -0.81 7.88
CA LEU A 55 -10.10 -0.01 7.36
C LEU A 55 -11.30 -0.09 8.30
N THR A 56 -11.61 -1.28 8.83
CA THR A 56 -12.66 -1.44 9.85
C THR A 56 -12.29 -0.71 11.14
N GLY A 57 -11.01 -0.76 11.55
CA GLY A 57 -10.52 0.00 12.69
C GLY A 57 -10.70 1.51 12.50
N TYR A 58 -10.40 2.03 11.31
CA TYR A 58 -10.61 3.42 10.95
C TYR A 58 -12.10 3.80 11.00
N LEU A 59 -12.98 2.97 10.43
CA LEU A 59 -14.42 3.19 10.46
C LEU A 59 -14.95 3.19 11.89
N LYS A 60 -14.59 2.19 12.69
CA LYS A 60 -14.99 2.09 14.10
C LYS A 60 -14.55 3.32 14.88
N SER A 61 -13.31 3.77 14.70
CA SER A 61 -12.80 4.97 15.36
C SER A 61 -13.53 6.25 14.89
N ASN A 62 -13.62 6.51 13.58
CA ASN A 62 -14.23 7.74 13.07
C ASN A 62 -15.74 7.80 13.30
N VAL A 63 -16.44 6.71 13.02
CA VAL A 63 -17.90 6.64 13.18
C VAL A 63 -18.22 6.75 14.67
N CYS A 64 -17.70 5.84 15.50
CA CYS A 64 -18.06 5.78 16.93
C CYS A 64 -17.52 6.97 17.75
N GLN A 65 -16.31 7.48 17.50
CA GLN A 65 -15.74 8.55 18.32
C GLN A 65 -16.10 9.96 17.84
N LYS A 66 -16.25 10.18 16.52
CA LYS A 66 -16.47 11.55 16.00
C LYS A 66 -17.94 11.89 15.72
N THR A 67 -18.86 10.92 15.80
CA THR A 67 -20.29 11.17 15.52
C THR A 67 -21.19 10.91 16.73
N PRO A 68 -20.97 11.59 17.89
CA PRO A 68 -21.71 11.34 19.11
C PRO A 68 -23.21 11.65 19.00
N ARG A 69 -23.63 12.52 18.06
CA ARG A 69 -25.05 12.88 17.87
C ARG A 69 -25.90 11.76 17.28
N ILE A 70 -25.43 11.09 16.24
CA ILE A 70 -26.22 10.05 15.54
C ILE A 70 -26.12 8.73 16.32
N ILE A 71 -24.93 8.40 16.82
CA ILE A 71 -24.69 7.14 17.52
C ILE A 71 -25.19 7.19 18.96
N GLY A 72 -25.11 8.35 19.63
CA GLY A 72 -25.72 8.52 20.95
C GLY A 72 -27.24 8.38 20.94
N GLU A 73 -27.91 8.57 19.79
CA GLU A 73 -29.32 8.26 19.62
C GLU A 73 -29.57 6.78 19.29
N ILE A 74 -28.74 6.15 18.46
CA ILE A 74 -28.83 4.70 18.14
C ILE A 74 -28.53 3.85 19.38
N GLU A 75 -27.49 4.17 20.16
CA GLU A 75 -27.18 3.49 21.42
C GLU A 75 -28.35 3.60 22.42
N LYS A 76 -29.04 4.74 22.45
CA LYS A 76 -30.22 4.94 23.31
C LYS A 76 -31.47 4.24 22.79
N LEU A 77 -31.67 4.16 21.48
CA LEU A 77 -32.85 3.56 20.85
C LEU A 77 -32.76 2.03 20.72
N ALA A 78 -31.59 1.52 20.35
CA ALA A 78 -31.37 0.10 20.08
C ALA A 78 -30.64 -0.65 21.21
N GLY A 79 -30.01 0.06 22.15
CA GLY A 79 -29.25 -0.55 23.25
C GLY A 79 -27.94 -1.24 22.81
N ILE A 80 -27.57 -1.14 21.54
CA ILE A 80 -26.38 -1.76 20.96
C ILE A 80 -25.22 -0.78 21.06
N LYS A 81 -24.13 -1.16 21.72
CA LYS A 81 -22.93 -0.31 21.78
C LYS A 81 -22.34 -0.18 20.38
N CYS A 82 -21.84 0.99 20.00
CA CYS A 82 -21.32 1.21 18.64
C CYS A 82 -20.29 0.15 18.20
N ASN A 83 -19.49 -0.36 19.14
CA ASN A 83 -18.52 -1.42 18.88
C ASN A 83 -19.16 -2.77 18.50
N GLU A 84 -20.31 -3.10 19.07
CA GLU A 84 -21.05 -4.35 18.83
C GLU A 84 -21.74 -4.33 17.45
N ALA A 85 -22.09 -3.15 16.94
CA ALA A 85 -22.64 -2.99 15.59
C ALA A 85 -21.65 -3.46 14.50
N PHE A 86 -20.35 -3.18 14.68
CA PHE A 86 -19.31 -3.63 13.75
C PHE A 86 -18.99 -5.13 13.88
N ASP A 87 -19.17 -5.71 15.07
CA ASP A 87 -18.89 -7.13 15.31
C ASP A 87 -19.86 -8.04 14.52
N SER A 88 -21.10 -7.58 14.27
CA SER A 88 -22.08 -8.28 13.44
C SER A 88 -21.76 -8.32 11.94
N VAL A 89 -21.01 -7.32 11.44
CA VAL A 89 -20.69 -7.18 10.01
C VAL A 89 -19.37 -7.86 9.65
N ASN A 90 -18.48 -7.99 10.64
CA ASN A 90 -17.14 -8.56 10.54
C ASN A 90 -16.99 -9.82 9.66
N PRO A 91 -17.90 -10.84 9.69
CA PRO A 91 -17.72 -12.03 8.87
C PRO A 91 -17.81 -11.79 7.36
N GLN A 92 -18.50 -10.74 6.90
CA GLN A 92 -18.67 -10.43 5.47
C GLN A 92 -17.76 -9.29 4.98
N ILE A 93 -17.06 -8.58 5.88
CA ILE A 93 -16.21 -7.44 5.52
C ILE A 93 -15.13 -7.85 4.53
N ARG A 94 -14.55 -9.04 4.72
CA ARG A 94 -13.51 -9.54 3.81
C ARG A 94 -14.03 -9.72 2.39
N ASP A 95 -15.22 -10.29 2.23
CA ASP A 95 -15.82 -10.52 0.92
C ASP A 95 -16.19 -9.20 0.24
N ILE A 96 -16.69 -8.22 1.02
CA ILE A 96 -16.95 -6.86 0.52
C ILE A 96 -15.65 -6.24 0.03
N ILE A 97 -14.59 -6.26 0.85
CA ILE A 97 -13.26 -5.73 0.45
C ILE A 97 -12.79 -6.43 -0.82
N ALA A 98 -12.80 -7.76 -0.86
CA ALA A 98 -12.36 -8.50 -2.05
C ALA A 98 -13.16 -8.13 -3.31
N ALA A 99 -14.47 -7.88 -3.18
CA ALA A 99 -15.35 -7.51 -4.28
C ALA A 99 -15.24 -6.04 -4.70
N THR A 100 -14.85 -5.14 -3.80
CA THR A 100 -14.82 -3.69 -4.05
C THR A 100 -13.42 -3.08 -4.06
N THR A 101 -12.38 -3.91 -3.96
CA THR A 101 -10.99 -3.50 -4.14
C THR A 101 -10.59 -3.58 -5.61
N ASP A 102 -10.20 -2.44 -6.16
CA ASP A 102 -9.46 -2.35 -7.42
C ASP A 102 -7.95 -2.26 -7.14
N ARG A 103 -7.18 -3.19 -7.72
CA ARG A 103 -5.72 -3.27 -7.57
C ARG A 103 -5.03 -2.87 -8.86
N GLN A 104 -4.15 -1.87 -8.77
CA GLN A 104 -3.27 -1.46 -9.85
C GLN A 104 -1.83 -1.83 -9.52
N ASP A 105 -1.27 -2.76 -10.29
CA ASP A 105 0.10 -3.21 -10.16
C ASP A 105 1.09 -2.28 -10.88
N PHE A 106 2.15 -1.91 -10.18
CA PHE A 106 3.34 -1.26 -10.73
C PHE A 106 4.56 -2.18 -10.52
N ILE A 107 5.68 -1.83 -11.14
CA ILE A 107 6.89 -2.68 -11.14
C ILE A 107 7.37 -3.01 -9.71
N VAL A 108 7.28 -2.06 -8.78
CA VAL A 108 7.83 -2.20 -7.41
C VAL A 108 6.82 -1.96 -6.29
N PHE A 109 5.58 -1.65 -6.63
CA PHE A 109 4.50 -1.39 -5.67
C PHE A 109 3.14 -1.65 -6.32
N SER A 110 2.08 -1.63 -5.52
CA SER A 110 0.71 -1.71 -5.99
C SER A 110 -0.14 -0.63 -5.30
N ILE A 111 -1.15 -0.12 -5.98
CA ILE A 111 -2.16 0.77 -5.40
C ILE A 111 -3.46 -0.01 -5.28
N TYR A 112 -4.07 0.03 -4.10
CA TYR A 112 -5.35 -0.60 -3.81
C TYR A 112 -6.36 0.50 -3.52
N ARG A 113 -7.47 0.50 -4.26
CA ARG A 113 -8.60 1.39 -4.06
C ARG A 113 -9.77 0.55 -3.60
N THR A 114 -10.25 0.79 -2.38
CA THR A 114 -11.31 -0.03 -1.78
C THR A 114 -12.51 0.82 -1.42
N GLU A 115 -13.68 0.43 -1.92
CA GLU A 115 -14.94 1.06 -1.57
C GLU A 115 -15.67 0.24 -0.51
N LEU A 116 -15.69 0.73 0.73
CA LEU A 116 -16.27 0.02 1.85
C LEU A 116 -17.64 0.61 2.18
N LYS A 117 -18.69 -0.11 1.76
CA LYS A 117 -20.09 0.13 2.15
C LYS A 117 -20.60 -1.07 2.93
N LEU A 118 -20.78 -0.91 4.24
CA LEU A 118 -21.18 -2.00 5.14
C LEU A 118 -22.70 -2.21 5.19
N ASN A 119 -23.46 -1.12 5.26
CA ASN A 119 -24.93 -1.10 5.22
C ASN A 119 -25.42 0.33 4.90
N GLU A 120 -26.73 0.56 4.90
CA GLU A 120 -27.32 1.88 4.60
C GLU A 120 -27.20 2.89 5.76
N TRP A 121 -26.86 2.45 6.98
CA TRP A 121 -26.76 3.32 8.17
C TRP A 121 -25.33 3.81 8.43
N ILE A 122 -24.33 3.06 7.96
CA ILE A 122 -22.92 3.41 8.04
C ILE A 122 -22.54 4.11 6.74
N PRO A 123 -21.97 5.34 6.80
CA PRO A 123 -21.56 6.04 5.59
C PRO A 123 -20.52 5.24 4.82
N SER A 124 -20.61 5.30 3.49
CA SER A 124 -19.63 4.67 2.60
C SER A 124 -18.30 5.40 2.67
N TYR A 125 -17.19 4.66 2.61
CA TYR A 125 -15.85 5.22 2.54
C TYR A 125 -15.08 4.68 1.34
N LYS A 126 -14.25 5.54 0.75
CA LYS A 126 -13.22 5.17 -0.21
C LYS A 126 -11.87 5.24 0.48
N PHE A 127 -11.12 4.14 0.42
CA PHE A 127 -9.77 4.04 0.93
C PHE A 127 -8.79 3.88 -0.21
N GLU A 128 -7.63 4.54 -0.08
CA GLU A 128 -6.50 4.32 -0.98
C GLU A 128 -5.27 3.91 -0.17
N THR A 129 -4.70 2.76 -0.58
CA THR A 129 -3.57 2.12 0.09
C THR A 129 -2.47 1.84 -0.91
N VAL A 130 -1.22 2.13 -0.55
CA VAL A 130 -0.04 1.65 -1.29
C VAL A 130 0.50 0.38 -0.62
N GLY A 131 0.73 -0.66 -1.42
CA GLY A 131 1.45 -1.86 -1.01
C GLY A 131 2.83 -1.88 -1.65
N ALA A 132 3.88 -1.99 -0.84
CA ALA A 132 5.26 -2.08 -1.33
C ALA A 132 6.13 -2.81 -0.30
N LEU A 133 7.09 -3.61 -0.77
CA LEU A 133 8.09 -4.26 0.11
C LEU A 133 7.46 -5.05 1.28
N GLY A 134 6.34 -5.73 1.05
CA GLY A 134 5.61 -6.52 2.05
C GLY A 134 4.82 -5.70 3.07
N ASN A 135 4.71 -4.39 2.85
CA ASN A 135 4.03 -3.47 3.75
C ASN A 135 2.86 -2.78 3.03
N PHE A 136 1.89 -2.33 3.82
CA PHE A 136 0.74 -1.56 3.36
C PHE A 136 0.65 -0.24 4.11
N TYR A 137 0.31 0.83 3.39
CA TYR A 137 0.08 2.14 3.97
C TYR A 137 -1.15 2.80 3.35
N THR A 138 -2.20 2.99 4.14
CA THR A 138 -3.42 3.70 3.75
C THR A 138 -3.18 5.20 3.90
N TYR A 139 -3.16 5.92 2.78
CA TYR A 139 -2.85 7.35 2.75
C TYR A 139 -4.08 8.23 2.52
N SER A 140 -5.19 7.65 2.05
CA SER A 140 -6.47 8.35 1.91
C SER A 140 -7.63 7.54 2.49
N ALA A 141 -8.54 8.25 3.14
CA ALA A 141 -9.79 7.75 3.69
C ALA A 141 -10.86 8.84 3.55
N GLU A 142 -11.67 8.75 2.50
CA GLU A 142 -12.64 9.76 2.11
C GLU A 142 -14.06 9.22 2.29
N LYS A 143 -14.91 10.00 2.95
CA LYS A 143 -16.34 9.70 3.05
C LYS A 143 -17.00 10.02 1.71
N LYS A 144 -17.77 9.07 1.16
CA LYS A 144 -18.63 9.26 0.00
C LYS A 144 -20.05 9.65 0.39
#